data_AF-A0A1X7VS04-F1
#
_entry.id   AF-A0A1X7VS04-F1
#
_cell.length_a   1.000
_cell.length_b   1.000
_cell.length_c   1.000
_cell.angle_alpha   90.00
_cell.angle_beta   90.00
_cell.angle_gamma   90.00
#
_symmetry.space_group_name_H-M   'P 1'
#
loop_
_entity.id
_entity.type
_entity.pdbx_description
1 polymer ?
#
loop_
_entity_poly.entity_id
_entity_poly.type
_entity_poly.pdbx_seq_one_letter_code
_entity_poly.pdbx_strand_id
1 'polypeptide(L)'
;MLNLDQKRIFDKITSHLLSQKEREDLLENESSRLLRLDNIKPLRIFISGVGGTGKSFLIEAIKCLVDDIWHPKSGEIVCAIVAPTGIAAFNVGRLTIHRLFQLLIEHEAKTAGYWALSDLLQLPPVNGRPVFKKISNKLVKTRLGAANAVNIWKETVENDELAINERQKGDETFFKMLDSVRHGCLTDETIDTLKSRVDTC
;
A
#
# COMPACT_ATOMS: atom_id res chain seq x y z
N MET A 1 -4.87 18.29 9.70
CA MET A 1 -3.43 18.64 9.85
C MET A 1 -2.67 17.35 10.12
N LEU A 2 -1.56 17.09 9.41
CA LEU A 2 -0.76 15.87 9.61
C LEU A 2 -0.11 15.89 10.99
N ASN A 3 -0.04 14.75 11.66
CA ASN A 3 0.73 14.61 12.90
C ASN A 3 2.24 14.57 12.61
N LEU A 4 3.07 14.57 13.66
CA LEU A 4 4.53 14.62 13.52
C LEU A 4 5.10 13.47 12.69
N ASP A 5 4.66 12.24 12.94
CA ASP A 5 5.12 11.04 12.23
C ASP A 5 4.72 11.06 10.75
N GLN A 6 3.45 11.38 10.49
CA GLN A 6 2.93 11.52 9.13
C GLN A 6 3.66 12.62 8.38
N LYS A 7 3.92 13.76 9.05
CA LYS A 7 4.63 14.90 8.47
C LYS A 7 6.07 14.53 8.10
N ARG A 8 6.79 13.79 8.94
CA ARG A 8 8.15 13.30 8.61
C ARG A 8 8.17 12.54 7.29
N ILE A 9 7.24 11.59 7.13
CA ILE A 9 7.16 10.78 5.92
C ILE A 9 6.70 11.61 4.73
N PHE A 10 5.71 12.48 4.94
CA PHE A 10 5.20 13.38 3.92
C PHE A 10 6.30 14.29 3.37
N ASP A 11 7.05 14.99 4.24
CA ASP A 11 8.13 15.90 3.86
C ASP A 11 9.24 15.18 3.08
N LYS A 12 9.55 13.93 3.47
CA LYS A 12 10.48 13.07 2.74
C LYS A 12 9.99 12.75 1.33
N ILE A 13 8.72 12.39 1.17
CA ILE A 13 8.13 12.15 -0.15
C ILE A 13 8.14 13.45 -0.97
N THR A 14 7.74 14.58 -0.37
CA THR A 14 7.72 15.90 -1.00
C THR A 14 9.08 16.29 -1.56
N SER A 15 10.14 16.22 -0.75
CA SER A 15 11.50 16.53 -1.20
C SER A 15 11.94 15.66 -2.38
N HIS A 16 11.58 14.37 -2.37
CA HIS A 16 11.89 13.48 -3.48
C HIS A 16 11.11 13.85 -4.75
N LEU A 17 9.80 14.07 -4.65
CA LEU A 17 8.94 14.41 -5.80
C LEU A 17 9.35 15.74 -6.44
N LEU A 18 9.65 16.76 -5.63
CA LEU A 18 10.14 18.04 -6.13
C LEU A 18 11.47 17.88 -6.87
N SER A 19 12.42 17.10 -6.31
CA SER A 19 13.69 16.83 -6.99
C SER A 19 13.55 16.05 -8.30
N GLN A 20 12.50 15.21 -8.42
CA GLN A 20 12.17 14.53 -9.67
C GLN A 20 11.59 15.53 -10.68
N LYS A 21 10.63 16.35 -10.25
CA LYS A 21 9.98 17.35 -11.10
C LYS A 21 10.96 18.36 -11.68
N GLU A 22 11.86 18.90 -10.86
CA GLU A 22 12.91 19.82 -11.32
C GLU A 22 13.79 19.20 -12.42
N ARG A 23 14.11 17.91 -12.31
CA ARG A 23 14.90 17.21 -13.33
C ARG A 23 14.10 16.92 -14.60
N GLU A 24 12.81 16.61 -14.47
CA GLU A 24 11.91 16.45 -15.62
C GLU A 24 11.81 17.76 -16.42
N ASP A 25 11.61 18.89 -15.74
CA ASP A 25 11.48 20.20 -16.38
C ASP A 25 12.79 20.65 -17.08
N LEU A 26 13.95 20.29 -16.53
CA LEU A 26 15.24 20.49 -17.19
C LEU A 26 15.41 19.63 -18.45
N LEU A 27 14.87 18.40 -18.44
CA LEU A 27 14.97 17.45 -19.56
C LEU A 27 13.98 17.74 -20.70
N GLU A 28 12.86 18.40 -20.44
CA GLU A 28 11.97 18.88 -21.52
C GLU A 28 12.64 19.94 -22.39
N ASN A 29 13.66 20.63 -21.87
CA ASN A 29 14.41 21.67 -22.58
C ASN A 29 15.65 21.14 -23.36
N GLU A 30 16.13 19.92 -23.10
CA GLU A 30 17.24 19.31 -23.85
C GLU A 30 16.77 18.18 -24.78
N SER A 31 17.19 18.20 -26.04
CA SER A 31 16.79 17.23 -27.09
C SER A 31 17.29 15.78 -26.88
N SER A 32 17.84 15.45 -25.71
CA SER A 32 18.47 14.18 -25.35
C SER A 32 17.67 13.41 -24.29
N ARG A 33 16.34 13.35 -24.46
CA ARG A 33 15.37 12.70 -23.56
C ARG A 33 15.63 11.21 -23.28
N LEU A 34 16.32 10.50 -24.19
CA LEU A 34 16.47 9.03 -24.12
C LEU A 34 17.72 8.54 -23.36
N LEU A 35 18.69 9.39 -23.03
CA LEU A 35 19.99 8.95 -22.48
C LEU A 35 20.21 9.30 -21.00
N ARG A 36 19.26 9.96 -20.31
CA ARG A 36 19.48 10.49 -18.94
C ARG A 36 18.43 10.13 -17.88
N LEU A 37 17.32 9.50 -18.25
CA LEU A 37 16.33 9.00 -17.27
C LEU A 37 16.85 7.80 -16.45
N ASP A 38 17.92 7.13 -16.90
CA ASP A 38 18.48 5.93 -16.26
C ASP A 38 19.10 6.20 -14.87
N ASN A 39 19.32 7.46 -14.48
CA ASN A 39 19.94 7.81 -13.20
C ASN A 39 18.98 8.27 -12.10
N ILE A 40 17.66 8.34 -12.35
CA ILE A 40 16.70 8.67 -11.29
C ILE A 40 16.27 7.39 -10.59
N LYS A 41 16.85 7.13 -9.42
CA LYS A 41 16.44 6.00 -8.58
C LYS A 41 15.02 6.23 -8.07
N PRO A 42 14.04 5.36 -8.39
CA PRO A 42 12.67 5.52 -7.91
C PRO A 42 12.60 5.43 -6.38
N LEU A 43 11.78 6.28 -5.76
CA LEU A 43 11.45 6.16 -4.35
C LEU A 43 10.56 4.94 -4.12
N ARG A 44 11.03 4.02 -3.28
CA ARG A 44 10.30 2.82 -2.88
C ARG A 44 10.25 2.78 -1.37
N ILE A 45 9.12 3.19 -0.80
CA ILE A 45 8.91 3.19 0.65
C ILE A 45 7.74 2.26 0.99
N PHE A 46 7.93 1.44 2.02
CA PHE A 46 6.88 0.72 2.70
C PHE A 46 6.55 1.41 4.02
N ILE A 47 5.32 1.90 4.15
CA ILE A 47 4.86 2.58 5.36
C ILE A 47 3.93 1.63 6.13
N SER A 48 4.34 1.24 7.33
CA SER A 48 3.59 0.40 8.24
C SER A 48 2.93 1.24 9.37
N GLY A 49 2.23 0.58 10.28
CA GLY A 49 1.70 1.17 11.51
C GLY A 49 0.44 0.46 12.01
N VAL A 50 0.04 0.73 13.24
CA VAL A 50 -1.21 0.18 13.83
C VAL A 50 -2.48 0.67 13.12
N GLY A 51 -3.60 -0.01 13.36
CA GLY A 51 -4.91 0.52 13.00
C GLY A 51 -5.17 1.83 13.73
N GLY A 52 -5.55 2.89 13.00
CA GLY A 52 -5.79 4.21 13.60
C GLY A 52 -4.66 5.23 13.43
N THR A 53 -3.50 4.87 12.86
CA THR A 53 -2.40 5.84 12.63
C THR A 53 -2.62 6.81 11.46
N GLY A 54 -3.77 6.77 10.80
CA GLY A 54 -4.08 7.68 9.69
C GLY A 54 -3.36 7.38 8.37
N LYS A 55 -2.97 6.13 8.10
CA LYS A 55 -2.35 5.73 6.81
C LYS A 55 -3.15 6.17 5.58
N SER A 56 -4.47 5.95 5.58
CA SER A 56 -5.33 6.38 4.46
C SER A 56 -5.37 7.90 4.31
N PHE A 57 -5.30 8.64 5.43
CA PHE A 57 -5.21 10.10 5.41
C PHE A 57 -3.88 10.58 4.81
N LEU A 58 -2.77 9.91 5.16
CA LEU A 58 -1.46 10.17 4.56
C LEU A 58 -1.44 9.90 3.05
N ILE A 59 -2.09 8.81 2.59
CA ILE A 59 -2.21 8.50 1.15
C ILE A 59 -2.94 9.63 0.41
N GLU A 60 -4.06 10.12 0.97
CA GLU A 60 -4.80 11.21 0.34
C GLU A 60 -3.99 12.51 0.31
N ALA A 61 -3.25 12.82 1.39
CA ALA A 61 -2.36 13.99 1.40
C ALA A 61 -1.28 13.89 0.33
N ILE A 62 -0.64 12.72 0.16
CA ILE A 62 0.37 12.50 -0.88
C ILE A 62 -0.24 12.67 -2.28
N LYS A 63 -1.49 12.23 -2.46
CA LYS A 63 -2.19 12.38 -3.74
C LYS A 63 -2.45 13.85 -4.07
N CYS A 64 -2.95 14.64 -3.11
CA CYS A 64 -3.10 16.08 -3.30
C CYS A 64 -1.77 16.74 -3.68
N LEU A 65 -0.67 16.36 -3.02
CA LEU A 65 0.66 16.83 -3.36
C LEU A 65 1.07 16.50 -4.81
N VAL A 66 0.78 15.29 -5.29
CA VAL A 66 1.07 14.91 -6.68
C VAL A 66 0.23 15.73 -7.66
N ASP A 67 -1.06 15.91 -7.36
CA ASP A 67 -1.97 16.73 -8.18
C ASP A 67 -1.50 18.19 -8.24
N ASP A 68 -0.96 18.72 -7.13
CA ASP A 68 -0.39 20.06 -7.02
C ASP A 68 0.94 20.23 -7.77
N ILE A 69 1.78 19.20 -7.85
CA ILE A 69 3.10 19.28 -8.52
C ILE A 69 2.96 19.15 -10.05
N TRP A 70 2.13 18.23 -10.52
CA TRP A 70 2.04 17.90 -11.96
C TRP A 70 0.86 18.55 -12.67
N HIS A 71 -0.13 19.10 -11.96
CA HIS A 71 -1.30 19.76 -12.54
C HIS A 71 -1.95 18.97 -13.69
N PRO A 72 -2.39 17.71 -13.46
CA PRO A 72 -2.92 16.85 -14.51
C PRO A 72 -4.09 17.49 -15.23
N LYS A 73 -4.14 17.33 -16.56
CA LYS A 73 -5.33 17.73 -17.33
C LYS A 73 -6.51 16.81 -17.01
N SER A 74 -7.72 17.29 -17.29
CA SER A 74 -8.93 16.48 -17.11
C SER A 74 -8.81 15.14 -17.84
N GLY A 75 -8.89 14.02 -17.11
CA GLY A 75 -8.76 12.67 -17.63
C GLY A 75 -7.34 12.10 -17.67
N GLU A 76 -6.31 12.89 -17.33
CA GLU A 76 -4.93 12.43 -17.24
C GLU A 76 -4.66 11.73 -15.89
N ILE A 77 -4.02 10.56 -15.95
CA ILE A 77 -3.69 9.78 -14.74
C ILE A 77 -2.20 9.97 -14.45
N VAL A 78 -1.89 10.80 -13.46
CA VAL A 78 -0.50 10.98 -12.97
C VAL A 78 -0.22 10.10 -11.75
N CYS A 79 -1.22 9.88 -10.89
CA CYS A 79 -1.09 9.06 -9.68
C CYS A 79 -2.05 7.86 -9.70
N ALA A 80 -1.50 6.64 -9.69
CA ALA A 80 -2.28 5.43 -9.52
C ALA A 80 -2.27 4.99 -8.05
N ILE A 81 -3.45 5.04 -7.41
CA ILE A 81 -3.65 4.48 -6.06
C ILE A 81 -4.46 3.20 -6.18
N VAL A 82 -3.97 2.14 -5.53
CA VAL A 82 -4.63 0.83 -5.53
C VAL A 82 -4.67 0.21 -4.15
N ALA A 83 -5.63 -0.67 -3.94
CA ALA A 83 -5.71 -1.51 -2.73
C ALA A 83 -5.91 -2.99 -3.09
N PRO A 84 -5.58 -3.93 -2.19
CA PRO A 84 -5.72 -5.35 -2.46
C PRO A 84 -7.17 -5.84 -2.46
N THR A 85 -8.07 -5.19 -1.70
CA THR A 85 -9.47 -5.60 -1.54
C THR A 85 -10.44 -4.50 -1.97
N GLY A 86 -11.66 -4.89 -2.36
CA GLY A 86 -12.69 -3.94 -2.83
C GLY A 86 -13.05 -2.88 -1.79
N ILE A 87 -13.22 -3.28 -0.52
CA ILE A 87 -13.57 -2.33 0.55
C ILE A 87 -12.43 -1.34 0.86
N ALA A 88 -11.18 -1.79 0.81
CA ALA A 88 -10.03 -0.90 1.01
C ALA A 88 -9.89 0.07 -0.17
N ALA A 89 -10.11 -0.41 -1.39
CA ALA A 89 -10.10 0.43 -2.59
C ALA A 89 -11.22 1.48 -2.54
N PHE A 90 -12.42 1.08 -2.12
CA PHE A 90 -13.55 1.98 -1.91
C PHE A 90 -13.24 3.07 -0.87
N ASN A 91 -12.62 2.72 0.25
CA ASN A 91 -12.28 3.68 1.32
C ASN A 91 -11.27 4.74 0.90
N VAL A 92 -10.42 4.46 -0.10
CA VAL A 92 -9.51 5.47 -0.69
C VAL A 92 -10.09 6.08 -1.97
N GLY A 93 -11.29 5.67 -2.39
CA GLY A 93 -11.97 6.14 -3.60
C GLY A 93 -11.31 5.68 -4.91
N ARG A 94 -10.74 4.47 -4.95
CA ARG A 94 -9.88 4.00 -6.06
C ARG A 94 -10.16 2.55 -6.43
N LEU A 95 -9.26 1.95 -7.23
CA LEU A 95 -9.40 0.61 -7.80
C LEU A 95 -8.64 -0.45 -7.01
N THR A 96 -9.02 -1.70 -7.21
CA THR A 96 -8.21 -2.83 -6.75
C THR A 96 -7.00 -3.02 -7.66
N ILE A 97 -5.91 -3.57 -7.12
CA ILE A 97 -4.72 -3.90 -7.92
C ILE A 97 -5.05 -4.85 -9.09
N HIS A 98 -5.95 -5.81 -8.85
CA HIS A 98 -6.44 -6.75 -9.86
C HIS A 98 -7.14 -6.03 -11.02
N ARG A 99 -7.96 -5.02 -10.71
CA ARG A 99 -8.71 -4.27 -11.73
C ARG A 99 -7.81 -3.34 -12.53
N LEU A 100 -6.82 -2.69 -11.89
CA LEU A 100 -5.90 -1.80 -12.59
C LEU A 100 -4.98 -2.55 -13.55
N PHE A 101 -4.37 -3.64 -13.08
CA PHE A 101 -3.39 -4.42 -13.86
C PHE A 101 -4.01 -5.58 -14.64
N GLN A 102 -5.34 -5.72 -14.65
CA GLN A 102 -6.07 -6.81 -15.31
C GLN A 102 -5.54 -8.20 -14.91
N LEU A 103 -5.20 -8.37 -13.63
CA LEU A 103 -4.64 -9.62 -13.12
C LEU A 103 -5.74 -10.68 -13.02
N LEU A 104 -5.49 -11.83 -13.63
CA LEU A 104 -6.36 -13.00 -13.53
C LEU A 104 -6.32 -13.56 -12.10
N ILE A 105 -7.50 -13.96 -11.61
CA ILE A 105 -7.62 -14.66 -10.33
C ILE A 105 -7.52 -16.16 -10.62
N GLU A 106 -6.37 -16.77 -10.34
CA GLU A 106 -6.21 -18.22 -10.43
C GLU A 106 -6.89 -18.89 -9.21
N HIS A 107 -7.95 -19.65 -9.45
CA HIS A 107 -8.50 -20.59 -8.47
C HIS A 107 -7.86 -21.97 -8.66
N GLU A 108 -7.34 -22.55 -7.59
CA GLU A 108 -6.83 -23.92 -7.61
C GLU A 108 -7.95 -24.89 -8.03
N ALA A 109 -7.84 -25.39 -9.28
CA ALA A 109 -8.59 -26.46 -9.93
C ALA A 109 -9.68 -26.11 -10.97
N LYS A 110 -10.08 -24.84 -11.19
CA LYS A 110 -10.92 -24.50 -12.35
C LYS A 110 -10.60 -23.09 -12.85
N THR A 111 -10.07 -23.00 -14.06
CA THR A 111 -10.01 -21.75 -14.82
C THR A 111 -11.44 -21.38 -15.20
N ALA A 112 -12.14 -20.65 -14.34
CA ALA A 112 -13.40 -20.03 -14.75
C ALA A 112 -13.04 -18.99 -15.83
N GLY A 113 -13.53 -19.18 -17.05
CA GLY A 113 -13.45 -18.15 -18.07
C GLY A 113 -14.25 -16.93 -17.62
N TYR A 114 -13.56 -15.87 -17.23
CA TYR A 114 -14.21 -14.61 -16.89
C TYR A 114 -14.50 -13.87 -18.20
N TRP A 115 -15.78 -13.81 -18.57
CA TRP A 115 -16.26 -12.78 -19.47
C TRP A 115 -16.21 -11.45 -18.74
N ALA A 116 -15.67 -10.42 -19.38
CA ALA A 116 -15.64 -9.07 -18.84
C ALA A 116 -17.08 -8.59 -18.62
N LEU A 117 -17.61 -8.78 -17.40
CA LEU A 117 -18.91 -8.29 -17.02
C LEU A 117 -18.74 -7.05 -16.15
N SER A 118 -19.25 -5.94 -16.68
CA SER A 118 -19.53 -4.71 -15.97
C SER A 118 -20.60 -4.99 -14.91
N ASP A 119 -20.22 -5.36 -13.68
CA ASP A 119 -21.10 -5.10 -12.56
C ASP A 119 -20.38 -4.87 -11.23
N LEU A 120 -20.89 -3.89 -10.50
CA LEU A 120 -20.49 -3.47 -9.16
C LEU A 120 -21.25 -4.35 -8.16
N LEU A 121 -20.54 -4.84 -7.13
CA LEU A 121 -21.00 -5.47 -5.87
C LEU A 121 -20.65 -6.98 -5.73
N GLN A 122 -19.45 -7.31 -5.20
CA GLN A 122 -19.19 -8.43 -4.25
C GLN A 122 -17.73 -8.51 -3.74
N LEU A 123 -17.51 -9.18 -2.60
CA LEU A 123 -16.25 -9.70 -2.01
C LEU A 123 -16.29 -11.25 -2.04
N PRO A 124 -15.20 -12.03 -1.75
CA PRO A 124 -13.74 -11.94 -1.99
C PRO A 124 -13.18 -13.25 -2.66
N PRO A 125 -11.86 -13.54 -2.61
CA PRO A 125 -11.47 -14.86 -2.10
C PRO A 125 -10.55 -14.83 -0.88
N VAL A 126 -10.93 -15.67 0.07
CA VAL A 126 -10.14 -16.21 1.19
C VAL A 126 -9.57 -17.55 0.73
N ASN A 127 -8.36 -17.88 1.17
CA ASN A 127 -7.44 -18.95 0.69
C ASN A 127 -6.54 -18.56 -0.51
N GLY A 128 -5.54 -17.71 -0.23
CA GLY A 128 -4.30 -17.69 -0.99
C GLY A 128 -3.21 -18.45 -0.23
N ARG A 129 -2.33 -19.17 -0.95
CA ARG A 129 -1.09 -19.70 -0.34
C ARG A 129 -0.31 -18.52 0.26
N PRO A 130 0.38 -18.70 1.40
CA PRO A 130 1.18 -17.63 1.99
C PRO A 130 2.13 -17.04 0.95
N VAL A 131 2.05 -15.74 0.73
CA VAL A 131 2.92 -14.97 -0.21
C VAL A 131 4.41 -15.16 0.14
N PHE A 132 4.71 -15.55 1.37
CA PHE A 132 6.05 -15.77 1.89
C PHE A 132 6.64 -17.15 1.61
N LYS A 133 5.94 -18.04 0.89
CA LYS A 133 6.55 -19.31 0.48
C LYS A 133 7.63 -19.00 -0.56
N LYS A 134 8.89 -19.26 -0.21
CA LYS A 134 10.05 -19.08 -1.10
C LYS A 134 9.74 -19.72 -2.45
N ILE A 135 9.58 -18.89 -3.49
CA ILE A 135 9.36 -19.37 -4.86
C ILE A 135 10.61 -20.16 -5.24
N SER A 136 10.45 -21.42 -5.63
CA SER A 136 11.61 -22.22 -6.05
C SER A 136 12.15 -21.67 -7.36
N ASN A 137 13.48 -21.64 -7.51
CA ASN A 137 14.12 -21.15 -8.74
C ASN A 137 13.65 -21.90 -9.99
N LYS A 138 13.21 -23.16 -9.84
CA LYS A 138 12.58 -23.95 -10.90
C LYS A 138 11.26 -23.32 -11.38
N LEU A 139 10.40 -22.88 -10.46
CA LEU A 139 9.12 -22.23 -10.78
C LEU A 139 9.33 -20.83 -11.40
N VAL A 140 10.32 -20.09 -10.91
CA VAL A 140 10.72 -18.77 -11.49
C VAL A 140 11.17 -18.94 -12.94
N LYS A 141 12.05 -19.92 -13.20
CA LYS A 141 12.54 -20.18 -14.55
C LYS A 141 11.43 -20.62 -15.49
N THR A 142 10.47 -21.42 -15.01
CA THR A 142 9.34 -21.90 -15.83
C THR A 142 8.27 -20.83 -16.09
N ARG A 143 7.94 -19.97 -15.11
CA ARG A 143 6.87 -18.97 -15.26
C ARG A 143 7.33 -17.57 -15.66
N LEU A 144 8.54 -17.15 -15.26
CA LEU A 144 9.07 -15.80 -15.51
C LEU A 144 10.27 -15.78 -16.46
N GLY A 145 10.79 -16.94 -16.87
CA GLY A 145 11.96 -17.02 -17.76
C GLY A 145 13.29 -16.52 -17.14
N ALA A 146 13.27 -16.08 -15.88
CA ALA A 146 14.43 -15.53 -15.19
C ALA A 146 15.19 -16.59 -14.38
N ALA A 147 16.53 -16.54 -14.38
CA ALA A 147 17.38 -17.47 -13.64
C ALA A 147 17.33 -17.24 -12.11
N ASN A 148 17.04 -16.01 -11.67
CA ASN A 148 16.95 -15.61 -10.29
C ASN A 148 15.66 -14.80 -10.06
N ALA A 149 14.91 -15.12 -9.00
CA ALA A 149 13.88 -14.21 -8.50
C ALA A 149 14.54 -13.20 -7.56
N VAL A 150 14.65 -11.95 -8.00
CA VAL A 150 15.09 -10.84 -7.17
C VAL A 150 13.98 -10.52 -6.18
N ASN A 151 14.30 -10.50 -4.88
CA ASN A 151 13.35 -10.05 -3.87
C ASN A 151 13.39 -8.52 -3.80
N ILE A 152 12.59 -7.89 -4.67
CA ILE A 152 12.49 -6.43 -4.78
C ILE A 152 12.21 -5.79 -3.42
N TRP A 153 11.40 -6.43 -2.57
CA TRP A 153 11.03 -5.93 -1.24
C TRP A 153 12.22 -5.82 -0.30
N LYS A 154 13.13 -6.81 -0.31
CA LYS A 154 14.29 -6.80 0.60
C LYS A 154 15.41 -5.87 0.14
N GLU A 155 15.57 -5.74 -1.17
CA GLU A 155 16.76 -5.10 -1.74
C GLU A 155 16.53 -3.63 -2.10
N THR A 156 15.28 -3.20 -2.27
CA THR A 156 14.98 -1.88 -2.85
C THR A 156 13.98 -1.03 -2.07
N VAL A 157 13.26 -1.61 -1.11
CA VAL A 157 12.19 -0.91 -0.39
C VAL A 157 12.67 -0.48 1.00
N GLU A 158 12.57 0.80 1.28
CA GLU A 158 12.82 1.35 2.60
C GLU A 158 11.59 1.20 3.50
N ASN A 159 11.76 0.76 4.74
CA ASN A 159 10.64 0.57 5.68
C ASN A 159 10.55 1.75 6.65
N ASP A 160 9.35 2.27 6.84
CA ASP A 160 9.02 3.31 7.82
C ASP A 160 7.74 2.92 8.56
N GLU A 161 7.61 3.25 9.84
CA GLU A 161 6.43 2.93 10.67
C GLU A 161 5.83 4.19 11.27
N LEU A 162 4.51 4.34 11.11
CA LEU A 162 3.73 5.33 11.85
C LEU A 162 3.43 4.79 13.24
N ALA A 163 3.94 5.46 14.27
CA ALA A 163 3.76 5.06 15.67
C ALA A 163 2.59 5.78 16.33
N ILE A 164 2.32 7.04 15.96
CA ILE A 164 1.25 7.84 16.57
C ILE A 164 -0.13 7.34 16.12
N ASN A 165 -0.94 6.90 17.10
CA ASN A 165 -2.33 6.51 16.88
C ASN A 165 -3.28 7.70 17.03
N GLU A 166 -4.05 7.96 15.99
CA GLU A 166 -5.00 9.07 15.93
C GLU A 166 -6.43 8.68 16.33
N ARG A 167 -6.80 7.40 16.25
CA ARG A 167 -8.17 6.93 16.50
C ARG A 167 -8.45 6.69 17.98
N GLN A 168 -7.48 6.15 18.73
CA GLN A 168 -7.64 5.85 20.17
C GLN A 168 -7.07 6.97 21.07
N LYS A 169 -7.12 8.24 20.64
CA LYS A 169 -6.62 9.36 21.44
C LYS A 169 -7.38 9.47 22.76
N GLY A 170 -6.66 9.32 23.88
CA GLY A 170 -7.20 9.47 25.23
C GLY A 170 -7.50 8.16 25.97
N ASP A 171 -7.40 7.01 25.32
CA ASP A 171 -7.59 5.69 25.96
C ASP A 171 -6.34 4.82 25.81
N GLU A 172 -5.34 5.08 26.65
CA GLU A 172 -4.07 4.33 26.66
C GLU A 172 -4.29 2.85 27.00
N THR A 173 -5.26 2.54 27.85
CA THR A 173 -5.57 1.18 28.28
C THR A 173 -6.08 0.37 27.08
N PHE A 174 -7.01 0.93 26.31
CA PHE A 174 -7.51 0.31 25.09
C PHE A 174 -6.45 0.23 24.00
N PHE A 175 -5.58 1.24 23.86
CA PHE A 175 -4.44 1.17 22.94
C PHE A 175 -3.51 -0.01 23.27
N LYS A 176 -3.07 -0.12 24.53
CA LYS A 176 -2.20 -1.22 24.98
C LYS A 176 -2.84 -2.58 24.77
N MET A 177 -4.15 -2.68 25.02
CA MET A 177 -4.92 -3.89 24.77
C MET A 177 -4.91 -4.30 23.30
N LEU A 178 -5.16 -3.37 22.39
CA LEU A 178 -5.14 -3.63 20.95
C LEU A 178 -3.73 -3.96 20.45
N ASP A 179 -2.71 -3.35 21.01
CA ASP A 179 -1.31 -3.64 20.67
C ASP A 179 -0.88 -5.04 21.17
N SER A 180 -1.30 -5.44 22.37
CA SER A 180 -1.16 -6.81 22.87
C SER A 180 -1.86 -7.83 21.98
N VAL A 181 -3.10 -7.56 21.56
CA VAL A 181 -3.84 -8.40 20.59
C VAL A 181 -3.08 -8.51 19.27
N ARG A 182 -2.54 -7.40 18.76
CA ARG A 182 -1.80 -7.34 17.50
C ARG A 182 -0.54 -8.22 17.53
N HIS A 183 0.18 -8.24 18.65
CA HIS A 183 1.41 -9.01 18.82
C HIS A 183 1.17 -10.44 19.32
N GLY A 184 -0.07 -10.80 19.68
CA GLY A 184 -0.41 -12.10 20.26
C GLY A 184 0.01 -12.25 21.74
N CYS A 185 0.33 -11.15 22.41
CA CYS A 185 0.79 -11.11 23.80
C CYS A 185 -0.34 -10.64 24.73
N LEU A 186 -1.37 -11.48 24.89
CA LEU A 186 -2.54 -11.18 25.72
C LEU A 186 -2.23 -11.43 27.21
N THR A 187 -2.54 -10.46 28.06
CA THR A 187 -2.52 -10.63 29.53
C THR A 187 -3.87 -11.14 30.02
N ASP A 188 -3.89 -11.83 31.17
CA ASP A 188 -5.14 -12.31 31.78
C ASP A 188 -6.12 -11.15 32.04
N GLU A 189 -5.61 -10.00 32.48
CA GLU A 189 -6.38 -8.76 32.68
C GLU A 189 -7.05 -8.24 31.38
N THR A 190 -6.34 -8.35 30.26
CA THR A 190 -6.88 -8.02 28.93
C THR A 190 -8.03 -8.94 28.57
N ILE A 191 -7.85 -10.25 28.80
CA ILE A 191 -8.85 -11.27 28.49
C ILE A 191 -10.10 -11.06 29.35
N ASP A 192 -9.94 -10.78 30.64
CA ASP A 192 -11.06 -10.53 31.55
C ASP A 192 -11.82 -9.25 31.19
N THR A 193 -11.10 -8.21 30.78
CA THR A 193 -11.72 -6.97 30.29
C THR A 193 -12.47 -7.16 28.98
N LEU A 194 -11.98 -8.02 28.07
CA LEU A 194 -12.69 -8.34 26.84
C LEU A 194 -13.94 -9.19 27.12
N LYS A 195 -13.83 -10.17 28.04
CA LYS A 195 -14.96 -11.01 28.45
C LYS A 195 -16.08 -10.21 29.12
N SER A 196 -15.75 -9.21 29.93
CA SER A 196 -16.77 -8.37 30.60
C SER A 196 -17.58 -7.50 29.63
N ARG A 197 -17.13 -7.34 28.38
CA ARG A 197 -17.81 -6.59 27.31
C ARG A 197 -18.58 -7.48 26.33
N VAL A 198 -18.55 -8.80 26.51
CA VAL A 198 -19.40 -9.71 25.73
C VAL A 198 -20.76 -9.75 26.40
N ASP A 199 -21.74 -9.08 25.80
CA ASP A 199 -23.13 -9.26 26.19
C ASP A 199 -23.50 -10.73 25.95
N THR A 200 -23.81 -11.45 27.03
CA THR A 200 -24.45 -12.75 26.94
C THR A 200 -25.86 -12.55 26.40
N CYS A 201 -26.00 -12.67 25.08
CA CYS A 201 -27.28 -12.91 24.41
C CYS A 201 -27.84 -14.29 24.78
#